data_AF-D5WMT7-F1
#
_entry.id   AF-D5WMT7-F1
#
_cell.length_a   1.000
_cell.length_b   1.000
_cell.length_c   1.000
_cell.angle_alpha   90.00
_cell.angle_beta   90.00
_cell.angle_gamma   90.00
#
_symmetry.space_group_name_H-M   'P 1'
#
loop_
_entity.id
_entity.type
_entity.pdbx_description
1 polymer ?
#
loop_
_entity_poly.entity_id
_entity_poly.type
_entity_poly.pdbx_seq_one_letter_code
_entity_poly.pdbx_strand_id
1 'polypeptide(L)'
;MASTPKNASMRNTVFGIVRTQLLRVCREHQRDFNAEIHLESSLIADLGLDSLSLVEAVVAVEQAFGIERLPLEALNEEHAETYFTVGSLVDLCIRHAAVRLDANEGMRT
;
A
#
# COMPACT_ATOMS: atom_id res chain seq x y z
N MET A 1 22.03 6.22 -21.79
CA MET A 1 20.57 6.31 -21.57
C MET A 1 20.02 4.90 -21.38
N ALA A 2 19.80 4.43 -20.15
CA ALA A 2 18.96 3.27 -19.81
C ALA A 2 19.07 2.95 -18.30
N SER A 3 18.41 3.72 -17.46
CA SER A 3 18.08 3.31 -16.10
C SER A 3 16.61 3.64 -15.98
N THR A 4 15.67 2.70 -16.14
CA THR A 4 15.09 2.02 -14.97
C THR A 4 14.02 0.98 -15.39
N PRO A 5 14.38 -0.29 -15.63
CA PRO A 5 13.45 -1.41 -15.54
C PRO A 5 13.20 -1.85 -14.08
N LYS A 6 14.15 -1.55 -13.16
CA LYS A 6 14.08 -1.92 -11.73
C LYS A 6 12.87 -1.32 -11.00
N ASN A 7 12.50 -0.09 -11.33
CA ASN A 7 11.44 0.64 -10.63
C ASN A 7 10.03 0.11 -10.99
N ALA A 8 9.80 -0.26 -12.26
CA ALA A 8 8.55 -0.88 -12.70
C ALA A 8 8.36 -2.28 -12.10
N SER A 9 9.43 -3.09 -12.06
CA SER A 9 9.38 -4.41 -11.43
C SER A 9 9.10 -4.32 -9.93
N MET A 10 9.72 -3.37 -9.24
CA MET A 10 9.48 -3.14 -7.81
C MET A 10 8.05 -2.66 -7.54
N ARG A 11 7.52 -1.76 -8.38
CA ARG A 11 6.11 -1.35 -8.31
C ARG A 11 5.15 -2.52 -8.44
N ASN A 12 5.41 -3.44 -9.37
CA ASN A 12 4.55 -4.61 -9.57
C ASN A 12 4.59 -5.57 -8.37
N THR A 13 5.77 -5.81 -7.79
CA THR A 13 5.91 -6.62 -6.58
C THR A 13 5.18 -6.00 -5.39
N VAL A 14 5.40 -4.70 -5.14
CA VAL A 14 4.74 -3.98 -4.04
C VAL A 14 3.23 -3.98 -4.25
N PHE A 15 2.77 -3.71 -5.47
CA PHE A 15 1.36 -3.78 -5.82
C PHE A 15 0.76 -5.17 -5.56
N GLY A 16 1.45 -6.25 -5.92
CA GLY A 16 0.99 -7.62 -5.66
C GLY A 16 0.79 -7.90 -4.17
N ILE A 17 1.71 -7.42 -3.32
CA ILE A 17 1.62 -7.56 -1.86
C ILE A 17 0.46 -6.70 -1.31
N VAL A 18 0.40 -5.41 -1.70
CA VAL A 18 -0.66 -4.48 -1.28
C VAL A 18 -2.03 -5.03 -1.69
N ARG A 19 -2.20 -5.45 -2.95
CA ARG A 19 -3.42 -6.09 -3.47
C ARG A 19 -3.81 -7.30 -2.62
N THR A 20 -2.84 -8.14 -2.25
CA THR A 20 -3.11 -9.35 -1.45
C THR A 20 -3.64 -8.98 -0.06
N GLN A 21 -3.06 -7.97 0.60
CA GLN A 21 -3.53 -7.51 1.90
C GLN A 21 -4.89 -6.83 1.81
N LEU A 22 -5.11 -5.99 0.79
CA LEU A 22 -6.40 -5.36 0.53
C LEU A 22 -7.49 -6.39 0.29
N LEU A 23 -7.25 -7.39 -0.57
CA LEU A 23 -8.18 -8.49 -0.80
C LEU A 23 -8.51 -9.24 0.48
N ARG A 24 -7.54 -9.41 1.38
CA ARG A 24 -7.75 -10.09 2.66
C ARG A 24 -8.73 -9.31 3.54
N VAL A 25 -8.49 -8.00 3.72
CA VAL A 25 -9.35 -7.14 4.54
C VAL A 25 -10.73 -6.95 3.91
N CYS A 26 -10.79 -6.72 2.58
CA CYS A 26 -12.05 -6.67 1.85
C CYS A 26 -12.84 -7.96 2.01
N ARG A 27 -12.25 -9.15 1.87
CA ARG A 27 -12.98 -10.42 2.05
C ARG A 27 -13.46 -10.66 3.47
N GLU A 28 -12.76 -10.12 4.46
CA GLU A 28 -13.15 -10.24 5.86
C GLU A 28 -14.38 -9.38 6.17
N HIS A 29 -14.45 -8.18 5.58
CA HIS A 29 -15.53 -7.22 5.79
C HIS A 29 -16.67 -7.35 4.77
N GLN A 30 -16.39 -7.86 3.58
CA GLN A 30 -17.29 -7.95 2.42
C GLN A 30 -17.26 -9.39 1.88
N ARG A 31 -18.31 -10.17 2.19
CA ARG A 31 -18.42 -11.58 1.77
C ARG A 31 -18.40 -11.80 0.26
N ASP A 32 -18.81 -10.81 -0.53
CA ASP A 32 -18.97 -10.92 -1.99
C ASP A 32 -17.89 -10.13 -2.76
N PHE A 33 -16.77 -9.78 -2.10
CA PHE A 33 -15.70 -9.04 -2.76
C PHE A 33 -14.97 -9.89 -3.81
N ASN A 34 -15.39 -9.74 -5.07
CA ASN A 34 -14.81 -10.39 -6.24
C ASN A 34 -14.34 -9.37 -7.30
N ALA A 35 -14.16 -8.11 -6.90
CA ALA A 35 -13.64 -7.08 -7.79
C ALA A 35 -12.14 -7.25 -8.00
N GLU A 36 -11.69 -6.98 -9.23
CA GLU A 36 -10.26 -6.88 -9.52
C GLU A 36 -9.75 -5.52 -9.04
N ILE A 37 -8.73 -5.53 -8.18
CA ILE A 37 -8.14 -4.31 -7.65
C ILE A 37 -7.08 -3.80 -8.64
N HIS A 38 -7.22 -2.56 -9.08
CA HIS A 38 -6.27 -1.87 -9.94
C HIS A 38 -5.52 -0.76 -9.17
N LEU A 39 -4.43 -0.24 -9.73
CA LEU A 39 -3.68 0.87 -9.12
C LEU A 39 -4.53 2.15 -9.04
N GLU A 40 -5.39 2.37 -10.02
CA GLU A 40 -6.34 3.49 -10.09
C GLU A 40 -7.62 3.25 -9.27
N SER A 41 -7.79 2.06 -8.68
CA SER A 41 -8.91 1.78 -7.78
C SER A 41 -8.84 2.63 -6.52
N SER A 42 -9.97 3.21 -6.15
CA SER A 42 -10.14 3.98 -4.92
C SER A 42 -10.41 3.07 -3.73
N LEU A 43 -9.63 3.17 -2.66
CA LEU A 43 -9.78 2.34 -1.46
C LEU A 43 -11.16 2.49 -0.80
N ILE A 44 -11.75 3.68 -0.87
CA ILE A 44 -13.08 3.95 -0.29
C ILE A 44 -14.18 3.77 -1.34
N ALA A 45 -14.06 4.41 -2.50
CA ALA A 45 -15.16 4.42 -3.48
C ALA A 45 -15.27 3.14 -4.32
N ASP A 46 -14.14 2.48 -4.62
CA ASP A 46 -14.10 1.28 -5.48
C ASP A 46 -14.06 0.00 -4.62
N LEU A 47 -13.19 -0.03 -3.61
CA LEU A 47 -13.10 -1.17 -2.69
C LEU A 47 -14.16 -1.12 -1.59
N GLY A 48 -14.76 0.03 -1.30
CA GLY A 48 -15.75 0.16 -0.23
C GLY A 48 -15.16 0.06 1.17
N LEU A 49 -13.88 0.41 1.37
CA LEU A 49 -13.27 0.39 2.69
C LEU A 49 -13.78 1.57 3.53
N ASP A 50 -14.33 1.24 4.69
CA ASP A 50 -14.63 2.20 5.75
C ASP A 50 -13.37 2.66 6.49
N SER A 51 -13.49 3.70 7.32
CA SER A 51 -12.38 4.26 8.10
C SER A 51 -11.63 3.22 8.94
N LEU A 52 -12.35 2.24 9.51
CA LEU A 52 -11.75 1.16 10.29
C LEU A 52 -11.02 0.16 9.38
N SER A 53 -11.70 -0.36 8.35
CA SER A 53 -11.12 -1.35 7.42
C SER A 53 -9.95 -0.77 6.62
N LEU A 54 -9.95 0.54 6.35
CA LEU A 54 -8.82 1.25 5.75
C LEU A 54 -7.59 1.20 6.68
N VAL A 55 -7.77 1.48 7.97
CA VAL A 55 -6.69 1.40 8.96
C VAL A 55 -6.17 -0.04 9.05
N GLU A 56 -7.06 -1.03 9.10
CA GLU A 56 -6.66 -2.44 9.13
C GLU A 56 -5.89 -2.87 7.86
N ALA A 57 -6.34 -2.43 6.69
CA ALA A 57 -5.66 -2.67 5.43
C ALA A 57 -4.26 -2.04 5.41
N VAL A 58 -4.13 -0.80 5.86
CA VAL A 58 -2.84 -0.12 5.98
C VAL A 58 -1.94 -0.88 6.95
N VAL A 59 -2.44 -1.25 8.14
CA VAL A 59 -1.67 -2.00 9.12
C VAL A 59 -1.21 -3.34 8.56
N ALA A 60 -2.08 -4.07 7.84
CA ALA A 60 -1.72 -5.32 7.20
C ALA A 60 -0.61 -5.13 6.15
N VAL A 61 -0.66 -4.03 5.39
CA VAL A 61 0.37 -3.64 4.43
C VAL A 61 1.67 -3.27 5.15
N GLU A 62 1.63 -2.42 6.18
CA GLU A 62 2.76 -2.06 7.03
C GLU A 62 3.48 -3.30 7.56
N GLN A 63 2.72 -4.24 8.15
CA GLN A 63 3.24 -5.50 8.66
C GLN A 63 3.86 -6.36 7.55
N ALA A 64 3.23 -6.43 6.37
CA ALA A 64 3.75 -7.19 5.23
C ALA A 64 5.09 -6.65 4.70
N PHE A 65 5.30 -5.34 4.77
CA PHE A 65 6.56 -4.69 4.41
C PHE A 65 7.51 -4.46 5.61
N GLY A 66 7.05 -4.79 6.82
CA GLY A 66 7.70 -4.49 8.09
C GLY A 66 7.82 -2.99 8.42
N ILE A 67 7.13 -2.11 7.70
CA ILE A 67 7.17 -0.66 7.93
C ILE A 67 6.56 -0.36 9.30
N GLU A 68 7.25 0.42 10.13
CA GLU A 68 6.80 0.72 11.50
C GLU A 68 5.58 1.65 11.52
N ARG A 69 5.55 2.63 10.60
CA ARG A 69 4.40 3.51 10.35
C ARG A 69 4.48 4.16 8.97
N LEU A 70 3.42 4.03 8.19
CA LEU A 70 3.18 4.79 6.97
C LEU A 70 2.53 6.13 7.34
N PRO A 71 3.08 7.27 6.89
CA PRO A 71 2.47 8.57 7.16
C PRO A 71 1.27 8.77 6.24
N LEU A 72 0.12 8.21 6.61
CA LEU A 72 -1.16 8.43 5.90
C LEU A 72 -1.54 9.92 5.91
N GLU A 73 -1.10 10.67 6.93
CA GLU A 73 -1.26 12.12 7.03
C GLU A 73 -0.57 12.86 5.87
N ALA A 74 0.59 12.39 5.41
CA ALA A 74 1.28 12.98 4.26
C ALA A 74 0.48 12.84 2.96
N LEU A 75 -0.34 11.79 2.85
CA LEU A 75 -1.28 11.62 1.74
C LEU A 75 -2.50 12.54 1.87
N ASN A 76 -2.82 13.03 3.07
CA ASN A 76 -3.88 14.00 3.32
C ASN A 76 -3.44 15.45 3.07
N GLU A 77 -2.15 15.75 3.27
CA GLU A 77 -1.57 17.10 3.08
C GLU A 77 -1.26 17.42 1.61
N GLU A 78 -0.77 16.45 0.82
CA GLU A 78 -0.49 16.65 -0.61
C GLU A 78 -1.77 16.60 -1.47
N HIS A 79 -2.82 15.95 -0.96
CA HIS A 79 -4.05 15.66 -1.69
C HIS A 79 -5.29 15.90 -0.82
N ALA A 80 -5.56 17.16 -0.45
CA ALA A 80 -6.70 17.56 0.39
C ALA A 80 -8.09 17.10 -0.11
N GLU A 81 -8.21 16.64 -1.36
CA GLU A 81 -9.47 16.18 -1.97
C GLU A 81 -9.31 14.96 -2.90
N THR A 82 -8.10 14.40 -3.06
CA THR A 82 -7.86 13.36 -4.08
C THR A 82 -7.88 11.97 -3.46
N TYR A 83 -8.94 11.23 -3.78
CA TYR A 83 -9.12 9.79 -3.61
C TYR A 83 -7.87 9.00 -3.22
N PHE A 84 -7.91 8.37 -2.04
CA PHE A 84 -6.89 7.43 -1.59
C PHE A 84 -6.92 6.19 -2.52
N THR A 85 -6.05 6.15 -3.53
CA THR A 85 -5.98 5.04 -4.48
C THR A 85 -4.94 4.00 -4.06
N VAL A 86 -5.08 2.78 -4.58
CA VAL A 86 -4.10 1.71 -4.37
C VAL A 86 -2.73 2.11 -4.92
N GLY A 87 -2.69 2.86 -6.02
CA GLY A 87 -1.47 3.37 -6.63
C GLY A 87 -0.74 4.36 -5.73
N SER A 88 -1.47 5.28 -5.09
CA SER A 88 -0.90 6.19 -4.09
C SER A 88 -0.31 5.42 -2.90
N LEU A 89 -0.99 4.38 -2.42
CA LEU A 89 -0.50 3.53 -1.34
C LEU A 89 0.77 2.76 -1.74
N VAL A 90 0.80 2.22 -2.96
CA VAL A 90 1.97 1.54 -3.52
C VAL A 90 3.15 2.49 -3.67
N ASP A 91 2.93 3.71 -4.16
CA ASP A 91 3.98 4.72 -4.30
C ASP A 91 4.53 5.13 -2.94
N LEU A 92 3.66 5.37 -1.96
CA LEU A 92 4.06 5.64 -0.57
C LEU A 92 4.88 4.48 0.01
N CYS A 93 4.40 3.25 -0.17
CA CYS A 93 5.14 2.05 0.24
C CYS A 93 6.49 1.98 -0.44
N ILE A 94 6.65 2.40 -1.69
CA ILE A 94 7.95 2.37 -2.37
C ILE A 94 8.89 3.44 -1.84
N ARG A 95 8.39 4.67 -1.62
CA ARG A 95 9.16 5.75 -1.01
C ARG A 95 9.69 5.35 0.37
N HIS A 96 8.88 4.64 1.17
CA HIS A 96 9.23 4.24 2.54
C HIS A 96 9.87 2.85 2.66
N ALA A 97 9.54 1.87 1.83
CA ALA A 97 10.17 0.55 1.83
C ALA A 97 11.60 0.61 1.28
N ALA A 98 11.89 1.55 0.37
CA ALA A 98 13.27 1.84 -0.04
C ALA A 98 14.17 2.22 1.15
N VAL A 99 13.60 2.78 2.21
CA VAL A 99 14.35 3.19 3.42
C VAL A 99 14.71 1.98 4.30
N ARG A 100 14.02 0.83 4.19
CA ARG A 100 14.25 -0.32 5.09
C ARG A 100 14.96 -1.52 4.47
N LEU A 101 15.12 -1.57 3.15
CA LEU A 101 16.05 -2.55 2.55
C LEU A 101 17.52 -2.23 2.86
N ASP A 102 17.82 -1.01 3.32
CA ASP A 102 19.17 -0.59 3.73
C ASP A 102 19.38 -0.64 5.26
N ALA A 103 18.30 -0.68 6.06
CA ALA A 103 18.38 -0.53 7.52
C ALA A 103 18.48 -1.86 8.31
N ASN A 104 18.45 -3.02 7.66
CA ASN A 104 18.59 -4.32 8.34
C ASN A 104 20.06 -4.77 8.54
N GLU A 105 21.05 -3.89 8.38
CA GLU A 105 22.46 -4.20 8.68
C GLU A 105 22.90 -3.85 10.12
N GLY A 106 21.97 -3.57 11.02
CA GLY A 106 22.32 -2.95 12.31
C GLY A 106 21.55 -3.40 13.54
N MET A 107 21.26 -4.69 13.75
CA MET A 107 21.08 -5.19 15.13
C MET A 107 21.34 -6.69 15.26
N ARG A 108 22.62 -7.06 15.16
CA ARG A 108 23.15 -8.32 15.67
C ARG A 108 24.22 -8.00 16.70
N THR A 109 23.84 -7.88 17.97
CA THR A 109 24.72 -8.10 19.13
C THR A 109 23.88 -8.55 20.31
#